data_AF-A0A6M0D1T0-F1
#
_entry.id   AF-A0A6M0D1T0-F1
#
_cell.length_a   1.000
_cell.length_b   1.000
_cell.length_c   1.000
_cell.angle_alpha   90.00
_cell.angle_beta   90.00
_cell.angle_gamma   90.00
#
_symmetry.space_group_name_H-M   'P 1'
#
loop_
_entity.id
_entity.type
_entity.pdbx_description
1 polymer ?
#
loop_
_entity_poly.entity_id
_entity_poly.type
_entity_poly.pdbx_seq_one_letter_code
_entity_poly.pdbx_strand_id
1 'polypeptide(L)'
;MLARRTLEDSAMPTDTPAAMARQQLDSMARQLLQTCPDMREQARQIASDLLRRHANRTLEPDCVFFHRFQSAQSSPRTFSGWEHREHPWLSLTLPQLVMQRFDVNDQDNADLLGYLSGFYTDGPDKAVYDQRNEVPLDPRQVLEAFWAIDFASRFTAQANTFWATHSDTFRTLAKVNFLAKVQEECEATRDPALRALYRRVAQALAGPFDTPPTADQLRAS
;
A
#
# COMPACT_ATOMS: atom_id res chain seq x y z
N MET A 1 -32.27 -17.18 53.67
CA MET A 1 -32.01 -15.74 53.96
C MET A 1 -30.49 -15.55 53.96
N LEU A 2 -29.88 -15.32 52.80
CA LEU A 2 -29.62 -14.00 52.20
C LEU A 2 -28.71 -13.12 53.06
N ALA A 3 -27.42 -13.12 52.71
CA ALA A 3 -26.59 -11.92 52.71
C ALA A 3 -25.43 -12.10 51.72
N ARG A 4 -25.74 -11.91 50.42
CA ARG A 4 -24.76 -11.52 49.41
C ARG A 4 -24.23 -10.14 49.82
N ARG A 5 -22.93 -10.01 50.10
CA ARG A 5 -22.23 -8.72 50.10
C ARG A 5 -21.29 -8.70 48.89
N THR A 6 -21.82 -8.08 47.84
CA THR A 6 -21.13 -7.24 46.86
C THR A 6 -19.60 -7.32 46.85
N LEU A 7 -19.09 -8.02 45.83
CA LEU A 7 -17.82 -7.68 45.20
C LEU A 7 -17.97 -6.26 44.65
N GLU A 8 -17.36 -5.28 45.34
CA GLU A 8 -17.11 -3.98 44.74
C GLU A 8 -16.11 -4.19 43.61
N ASP A 9 -16.63 -4.03 42.41
CA ASP A 9 -15.93 -3.89 41.15
C ASP A 9 -14.96 -2.70 41.28
N SER A 10 -13.72 -2.97 41.72
CA SER A 10 -12.64 -2.00 41.66
C SER A 10 -12.27 -1.82 40.19
N ALA A 11 -12.96 -0.88 39.55
CA ALA A 11 -12.49 -0.25 38.32
C ALA A 11 -11.07 0.29 38.59
N MET A 12 -10.07 -0.46 38.13
CA MET A 12 -8.68 -0.05 38.14
C MET A 12 -8.56 1.28 37.37
N PRO A 13 -7.94 2.32 37.94
CA PRO A 13 -7.89 3.62 37.30
C PRO A 13 -7.03 3.53 36.04
N THR A 14 -7.58 4.00 34.92
CA THR A 14 -6.92 4.11 33.61
C THR A 14 -5.97 5.32 33.55
N ASP A 15 -5.77 6.01 34.67
CA ASP A 15 -5.15 7.35 34.77
C ASP A 15 -3.66 7.35 35.20
N THR A 16 -2.93 6.25 35.05
CA THR A 16 -1.48 6.24 35.33
C THR A 16 -0.73 6.95 34.19
N PRO A 17 0.30 7.79 34.44
CA PRO A 17 1.05 8.47 33.38
C PRO A 17 1.60 7.55 32.27
N ALA A 18 1.97 6.31 32.62
CA ALA A 18 2.42 5.30 31.66
C ALA A 18 1.29 4.83 30.71
N ALA A 19 0.05 4.72 31.20
CA ALA A 19 -1.09 4.32 30.39
C ALA A 19 -1.45 5.42 29.37
N MET A 20 -1.42 6.69 29.81
CA MET A 20 -1.61 7.85 28.92
C MET A 20 -0.53 7.94 27.85
N ALA A 21 0.75 7.75 28.22
CA ALA A 21 1.86 7.74 27.27
C ALA A 21 1.71 6.64 26.21
N ARG A 22 1.30 5.43 26.62
CA ARG A 22 1.01 4.32 25.70
C ARG A 22 -0.12 4.65 24.74
N GLN A 23 -1.23 5.19 25.25
CA GLN A 23 -2.38 5.58 24.42
C GLN A 23 -1.99 6.67 23.40
N GLN A 24 -1.14 7.62 23.79
CA GLN A 24 -0.62 8.65 22.90
C GLN A 24 0.25 8.06 21.78
N LEU A 25 1.16 7.13 22.11
CA LEU A 25 1.98 6.42 21.12
C LEU A 25 1.12 5.60 20.15
N ASP A 26 0.11 4.90 20.66
CA ASP A 26 -0.84 4.14 19.82
C ASP A 26 -1.62 5.07 18.88
N SER A 27 -2.03 6.25 19.36
CA SER A 27 -2.69 7.27 18.54
C SER A 27 -1.77 7.78 17.43
N MET A 28 -0.50 8.08 17.77
CA MET A 28 0.52 8.52 16.82
C MET A 28 0.76 7.46 15.74
N ALA A 29 0.90 6.18 16.12
CA ALA A 29 1.11 5.08 15.19
C ALA A 29 -0.09 4.88 14.26
N ARG A 30 -1.32 4.89 14.80
CA ARG A 30 -2.54 4.78 13.99
C ARG A 30 -2.65 5.90 12.97
N GLN A 31 -2.45 7.15 13.40
CA GLN A 31 -2.53 8.30 12.50
C GLN A 31 -1.47 8.20 11.39
N LEU A 32 -0.23 7.84 11.73
CA LEU A 32 0.84 7.71 10.74
C LEU A 32 0.54 6.62 9.70
N LEU A 33 0.00 5.47 10.11
CA LEU A 33 -0.37 4.39 9.20
C LEU A 33 -1.54 4.78 8.30
N GLN A 34 -2.53 5.49 8.85
CA GLN A 34 -3.72 5.91 8.10
C GLN A 34 -3.43 7.01 7.07
N THR A 35 -2.41 7.85 7.30
CA THR A 35 -2.04 8.92 6.37
C THR A 35 -0.90 8.54 5.43
N CYS A 36 -0.31 7.35 5.59
CA CYS A 36 0.76 6.86 4.75
C CYS A 36 0.28 6.73 3.29
N PRO A 37 0.92 7.41 2.32
CA PRO A 37 0.50 7.33 0.92
C PRO A 37 0.64 5.91 0.36
N ASP A 38 -0.46 5.36 -0.14
CA ASP A 38 -0.48 4.04 -0.79
C ASP A 38 -0.49 4.21 -2.32
N MET A 39 0.63 3.85 -2.95
CA MET A 39 0.79 3.92 -4.40
C MET A 39 -0.15 2.96 -5.14
N ARG A 40 -0.35 1.76 -4.60
CA ARG A 40 -1.21 0.74 -5.21
C ARG A 40 -2.66 1.21 -5.16
N GLU A 41 -3.10 1.76 -4.04
CA GLU A 41 -4.48 2.27 -3.91
C GLU A 41 -4.74 3.44 -4.87
N GLN A 42 -3.78 4.34 -5.04
CA GLN A 42 -3.90 5.40 -6.05
C GLN A 42 -4.01 4.86 -7.47
N ALA A 43 -3.20 3.85 -7.81
CA ALA A 43 -3.29 3.17 -9.10
C ALA A 43 -4.66 2.48 -9.28
N ARG A 44 -5.18 1.84 -8.22
CA ARG A 44 -6.52 1.23 -8.19
C ARG A 44 -7.63 2.26 -8.38
N GLN A 45 -7.51 3.45 -7.78
CA GLN A 45 -8.47 4.54 -7.96
C GLN A 45 -8.48 5.03 -9.41
N ILE A 46 -7.31 5.21 -10.03
CA ILE A 46 -7.21 5.59 -11.45
C ILE A 46 -7.80 4.52 -12.36
N ALA A 47 -7.51 3.24 -12.09
CA ALA A 47 -8.08 2.10 -12.79
C ALA A 47 -9.62 2.07 -12.65
N SER A 48 -10.14 2.35 -11.46
CA SER A 48 -11.58 2.48 -11.20
C SER A 48 -12.20 3.61 -12.02
N ASP A 49 -11.55 4.77 -12.07
CA ASP A 49 -11.99 5.92 -12.86
C ASP A 49 -12.01 5.61 -14.36
N LEU A 50 -11.01 4.88 -14.85
CA LEU A 50 -10.95 4.39 -16.23
C LEU A 50 -12.15 3.50 -16.57
N LEU A 51 -12.41 2.48 -15.75
CA LEU A 51 -13.53 1.55 -15.96
C LEU A 51 -14.88 2.28 -15.91
N ARG A 52 -15.04 3.26 -15.00
CA ARG A 52 -16.25 4.08 -14.91
C ARG A 52 -16.49 4.94 -16.14
N ARG A 53 -15.43 5.45 -16.78
CA ARG A 53 -15.53 6.35 -17.94
C ARG A 53 -15.66 5.60 -19.26
N HIS A 54 -14.95 4.49 -19.42
CA HIS A 54 -14.72 3.88 -20.73
C HIS A 54 -15.24 2.43 -20.85
N ALA A 55 -15.65 1.81 -19.74
CA ALA A 55 -16.11 0.43 -19.72
C ALA A 55 -17.29 0.28 -18.75
N ASN A 56 -17.35 -0.83 -18.01
CA ASN A 56 -18.40 -1.09 -17.03
C ASN A 56 -17.97 -0.65 -15.61
N ARG A 57 -18.75 0.26 -15.04
CA ARG A 57 -18.58 0.80 -13.68
C ARG A 57 -18.65 -0.22 -12.54
N THR A 58 -19.17 -1.42 -12.77
CA THR A 58 -19.28 -2.47 -11.75
C THR A 58 -18.11 -3.44 -11.74
N LEU A 59 -17.15 -3.31 -12.67
CA LEU A 59 -15.97 -4.16 -12.71
C LEU A 59 -15.00 -3.78 -11.60
N GLU A 60 -14.54 -4.79 -10.86
CA GLU A 60 -13.46 -4.63 -9.88
C GLU A 60 -12.12 -4.49 -10.63
N PRO A 61 -11.36 -3.39 -10.45
CA PRO A 61 -10.16 -3.12 -11.24
C PRO A 61 -9.07 -4.19 -11.09
N ASP A 62 -8.95 -4.80 -9.91
CA ASP A 62 -8.00 -5.89 -9.65
C ASP A 62 -8.41 -7.22 -10.32
N CYS A 63 -9.63 -7.30 -10.87
CA CYS A 63 -10.14 -8.43 -11.63
C CYS A 63 -10.25 -8.14 -13.13
N VAL A 64 -9.70 -7.00 -13.59
CA VAL A 64 -9.54 -6.68 -15.01
C VAL A 64 -8.08 -6.80 -15.35
N PHE A 65 -7.77 -7.63 -16.34
CA PHE A 65 -6.42 -7.95 -16.76
C PHE A 65 -6.15 -7.39 -18.15
N PHE A 66 -5.03 -6.72 -18.31
CA PHE A 66 -4.42 -6.43 -19.60
C PHE A 66 -3.49 -7.58 -19.97
N HIS A 67 -3.78 -8.22 -21.10
CA HIS A 67 -3.02 -9.36 -21.60
C HIS A 67 -2.31 -9.02 -22.91
N ARG A 68 -1.10 -9.56 -23.10
CA ARG A 68 -0.41 -9.57 -24.40
C ARG A 68 -0.16 -10.98 -24.91
N PHE A 69 -0.29 -11.15 -26.21
CA PHE A 69 -0.24 -12.42 -26.92
C PHE A 69 0.80 -12.39 -28.03
N GLN A 70 1.15 -13.56 -28.57
CA GLN A 70 2.06 -13.67 -29.73
C GLN A 70 1.28 -13.67 -31.06
N SER A 71 0.01 -14.08 -31.02
CA SER A 71 -0.86 -14.23 -32.17
C SER A 71 -2.27 -13.72 -31.90
N ALA A 72 -3.02 -13.48 -32.98
CA ALA A 72 -4.40 -13.07 -32.92
C ALA A 72 -5.20 -13.71 -34.07
N GLN A 73 -6.47 -13.98 -33.83
CA GLN A 73 -7.42 -14.46 -34.83
C GLN A 73 -8.54 -13.44 -34.97
N SER A 74 -8.92 -13.11 -36.21
CA SER A 74 -10.02 -12.17 -36.42
C SER A 74 -11.33 -12.79 -35.93
N SER A 75 -12.11 -12.02 -35.18
CA SER A 75 -13.40 -12.44 -34.66
C SER A 75 -14.38 -11.27 -34.75
N PRO A 76 -15.45 -11.36 -35.54
CA PRO A 76 -16.44 -10.29 -35.64
C PRO A 76 -17.34 -10.21 -34.39
N ARG A 77 -17.16 -11.10 -33.41
CA ARG A 77 -17.94 -11.14 -32.17
C ARG A 77 -17.29 -10.38 -31.03
N THR A 78 -15.99 -10.11 -31.11
CA THR A 78 -15.24 -9.41 -30.06
C THR A 78 -15.27 -7.91 -30.29
N PHE A 79 -15.17 -7.15 -29.21
CA PHE A 79 -15.10 -5.68 -29.23
C PHE A 79 -13.90 -5.18 -30.02
N SER A 80 -12.74 -5.83 -29.88
CA SER A 80 -11.50 -5.45 -30.58
C SER A 80 -11.44 -5.92 -32.04
N GLY A 81 -12.29 -6.86 -32.43
CA GLY A 81 -12.18 -7.59 -33.70
C GLY A 81 -11.18 -8.75 -33.67
N TRP A 82 -10.54 -9.02 -32.53
CA TRP A 82 -9.54 -10.07 -32.33
C TRP A 82 -9.91 -10.99 -31.17
N GLU A 83 -9.56 -12.28 -31.28
CA GLU A 83 -9.57 -13.25 -30.20
C GLU A 83 -8.21 -13.95 -30.12
N HIS A 84 -7.85 -14.47 -28.95
CA HIS A 84 -6.56 -15.12 -28.69
C HIS A 84 -6.76 -16.52 -28.10
N ARG A 85 -6.01 -17.49 -28.64
CA ARG A 85 -6.11 -18.92 -28.28
C ARG A 85 -4.78 -19.47 -27.78
N GLU A 86 -4.14 -18.71 -26.90
CA GLU A 86 -2.87 -19.02 -26.28
C GLU A 86 -2.83 -18.41 -24.87
N HIS A 87 -1.83 -18.81 -24.08
CA HIS A 87 -1.55 -18.11 -22.82
C HIS A 87 -0.85 -16.79 -23.11
N PRO A 88 -1.23 -15.70 -22.44
CA PRO A 88 -0.55 -14.43 -22.61
C PRO A 88 0.87 -14.52 -22.08
N TRP A 89 1.82 -13.89 -22.77
CA TRP A 89 3.21 -13.78 -22.30
C TRP A 89 3.39 -12.61 -21.31
N LEU A 90 2.42 -11.68 -21.26
CA LEU A 90 2.30 -10.65 -20.23
C LEU A 90 0.85 -10.58 -19.77
N SER A 91 0.65 -10.56 -18.45
CA SER A 91 -0.65 -10.36 -17.82
C SER A 91 -0.47 -9.40 -16.65
N LEU A 92 -1.15 -8.26 -16.69
CA LEU A 92 -1.15 -7.25 -15.62
C LEU A 92 -2.58 -6.95 -15.21
N THR A 93 -2.86 -6.82 -13.92
CA THR A 93 -4.13 -6.19 -13.51
C THR A 93 -4.17 -4.74 -13.98
N LEU A 94 -5.35 -4.15 -14.13
CA LEU A 94 -5.46 -2.77 -14.59
C LEU A 94 -4.69 -1.78 -13.67
N PRO A 95 -4.73 -1.89 -12.32
CA PRO A 95 -3.87 -1.09 -11.44
C PRO A 95 -2.37 -1.30 -11.69
N GLN A 96 -1.91 -2.54 -11.93
CA GLN A 96 -0.51 -2.81 -12.27
C GLN A 96 -0.12 -2.11 -13.59
N LEU A 97 -1.00 -2.14 -14.59
CA LEU A 97 -0.80 -1.42 -15.84
C LEU A 97 -0.76 0.11 -15.63
N VAL A 98 -1.55 0.67 -14.69
CA VAL A 98 -1.45 2.10 -14.32
C VAL A 98 -0.06 2.44 -13.78
N MET A 99 0.52 1.57 -12.96
CA MET A 99 1.85 1.78 -12.39
C MET A 99 2.96 1.58 -13.41
N GLN A 100 2.89 0.50 -14.20
CA GLN A 100 3.92 0.11 -15.15
C GLN A 100 3.89 0.95 -16.44
N ARG A 101 2.70 1.47 -16.80
CA ARG A 101 2.40 2.12 -18.08
C ARG A 101 2.59 1.18 -19.28
N PHE A 102 2.16 1.65 -20.45
CA PHE A 102 2.53 1.04 -21.73
C PHE A 102 3.99 1.34 -22.05
N ASP A 103 4.66 0.43 -22.77
CA ASP A 103 6.06 0.66 -23.16
C ASP A 103 6.17 1.72 -24.27
N VAL A 104 7.40 2.15 -24.60
CA VAL A 104 7.60 3.21 -25.60
C VAL A 104 7.09 2.79 -26.98
N ASN A 105 7.27 1.53 -27.35
CA ASN A 105 6.82 1.02 -28.65
C ASN A 105 5.29 1.03 -28.75
N ASP A 106 4.59 0.69 -27.68
CA ASP A 106 3.13 0.79 -27.60
C ASP A 106 2.63 2.24 -27.70
N GLN A 107 3.35 3.17 -27.08
CA GLN A 107 3.01 4.60 -27.10
C GLN A 107 3.14 5.17 -28.52
N ASP A 108 4.17 4.75 -29.25
CA ASP A 108 4.42 5.17 -30.63
C ASP A 108 3.46 4.48 -31.64
N ASN A 109 2.96 3.28 -31.33
CA ASN A 109 2.11 2.46 -32.21
C ASN A 109 0.74 2.15 -31.59
N ALA A 110 0.11 3.18 -31.02
CA ALA A 110 -1.14 3.03 -30.27
C ALA A 110 -2.29 2.41 -31.11
N ASP A 111 -2.30 2.63 -32.42
CA ASP A 111 -3.28 2.07 -33.36
C ASP A 111 -3.21 0.53 -33.46
N LEU A 112 -2.03 -0.05 -33.24
CA LEU A 112 -1.80 -1.50 -33.28
C LEU A 112 -1.96 -2.16 -31.91
N LEU A 113 -2.19 -1.38 -30.85
CA LEU A 113 -2.15 -1.87 -29.47
C LEU A 113 -3.20 -2.97 -29.23
N GLY A 114 -4.41 -2.80 -29.74
CA GLY A 114 -5.50 -3.79 -29.61
C GLY A 114 -5.35 -5.04 -30.48
N TYR A 115 -4.30 -5.16 -31.31
CA TYR A 115 -4.11 -6.32 -32.19
C TYR A 115 -3.59 -7.54 -31.43
N LEU A 116 -2.53 -7.37 -30.64
CA LEU A 116 -1.89 -8.43 -29.84
C LEU A 116 -2.13 -8.25 -28.34
N SER A 117 -3.08 -7.41 -27.97
CA SER A 117 -3.42 -7.19 -26.57
C SER A 117 -4.90 -6.85 -26.38
N GLY A 118 -5.38 -6.99 -25.16
CA GLY A 118 -6.76 -6.63 -24.81
C GLY A 118 -7.00 -6.70 -23.31
N PHE A 119 -8.18 -6.26 -22.90
CA PHE A 119 -8.63 -6.34 -21.50
C PHE A 119 -9.62 -7.48 -21.32
N TYR A 120 -9.45 -8.24 -20.24
CA TYR A 120 -10.25 -9.44 -19.96
C TYR A 120 -10.55 -9.56 -18.47
N THR A 121 -11.65 -10.25 -18.12
CA THR A 121 -11.98 -10.58 -16.72
C THR A 121 -11.30 -11.84 -16.23
N ASP A 122 -10.86 -12.72 -17.16
CA ASP A 122 -10.13 -13.94 -16.84
C ASP A 122 -8.61 -13.65 -16.74
N GLY A 123 -7.96 -14.23 -15.73
CA GLY A 123 -6.50 -14.18 -15.56
C GLY A 123 -5.73 -15.06 -16.56
N PRO A 124 -4.39 -15.13 -16.47
CA PRO A 124 -3.49 -15.68 -17.50
C PRO A 124 -3.62 -17.19 -17.74
N ASP A 125 -4.24 -17.93 -16.81
CA ASP A 125 -4.39 -19.39 -16.89
C ASP A 125 -5.48 -19.84 -17.88
N LYS A 126 -6.19 -18.89 -18.52
CA LYS A 126 -7.19 -19.23 -19.53
C LYS A 126 -6.53 -19.52 -20.88
N ALA A 127 -7.09 -20.50 -21.59
CA ALA A 127 -6.63 -20.90 -22.93
C ALA A 127 -7.29 -20.11 -24.08
N VAL A 128 -8.39 -19.41 -23.81
CA VAL A 128 -9.16 -18.66 -24.82
C VAL A 128 -9.60 -17.33 -24.23
N TYR A 129 -9.31 -16.27 -24.97
CA TYR A 129 -9.68 -14.89 -24.69
C TYR A 129 -10.50 -14.37 -25.87
N ASP A 130 -11.80 -14.21 -25.66
CA ASP A 130 -12.80 -13.92 -26.69
C ASP A 130 -13.95 -13.08 -26.10
N GLN A 131 -15.07 -12.97 -26.82
CA GLN A 131 -16.19 -12.11 -26.42
C GLN A 131 -16.84 -12.51 -25.08
N ARG A 132 -16.51 -13.69 -24.54
CA ARG A 132 -17.11 -14.21 -23.30
C ARG A 132 -16.42 -13.67 -22.05
N ASN A 133 -15.17 -13.26 -22.17
CA ASN A 133 -14.38 -12.73 -21.05
C ASN A 133 -13.70 -11.39 -21.39
N GLU A 134 -13.90 -10.84 -22.59
CA GLU A 134 -13.42 -9.51 -22.94
C GLU A 134 -14.08 -8.42 -22.08
N VAL A 135 -13.28 -7.43 -21.74
CA VAL A 135 -13.74 -6.15 -21.20
C VAL A 135 -13.71 -5.17 -22.37
N PRO A 136 -14.85 -4.59 -22.78
CA PRO A 136 -14.91 -3.62 -23.89
C PRO A 136 -14.28 -2.29 -23.47
N LEU A 137 -12.95 -2.28 -23.47
CA LEU A 137 -12.07 -1.16 -23.13
C LEU A 137 -10.98 -1.10 -24.19
N ASP A 138 -10.86 0.02 -24.89
CA ASP A 138 -9.84 0.20 -25.92
C ASP A 138 -8.48 0.58 -25.27
N PRO A 139 -7.39 -0.16 -25.51
CA PRO A 139 -6.05 0.19 -25.03
C PRO A 139 -5.63 1.63 -25.34
N ARG A 140 -6.08 2.20 -26.47
CA ARG A 140 -5.80 3.60 -26.84
C ARG A 140 -6.43 4.60 -25.88
N GLN A 141 -7.65 4.35 -25.43
CA GLN A 141 -8.32 5.22 -24.46
C GLN A 141 -7.62 5.17 -23.10
N VAL A 142 -7.09 3.99 -22.73
CA VAL A 142 -6.28 3.83 -21.51
C VAL A 142 -4.96 4.59 -21.65
N LEU A 143 -4.31 4.51 -22.82
CA LEU A 143 -3.08 5.25 -23.09
C LEU A 143 -3.29 6.76 -23.05
N GLU A 144 -4.34 7.28 -23.69
CA GLU A 144 -4.70 8.71 -23.65
C GLU A 144 -4.94 9.19 -22.20
N ALA A 145 -5.68 8.41 -21.42
CA ALA A 145 -5.91 8.70 -20.02
C ALA A 145 -4.61 8.64 -19.20
N PHE A 146 -3.66 7.78 -19.55
CA PHE A 146 -2.35 7.75 -18.90
C PHE A 146 -1.53 9.01 -19.17
N TRP A 147 -1.55 9.53 -20.41
CA TRP A 147 -0.91 10.81 -20.75
C TRP A 147 -1.55 12.00 -20.02
N ALA A 148 -2.86 11.96 -19.78
CA ALA A 148 -3.55 12.99 -19.01
C ALA A 148 -3.22 12.97 -17.51
N ILE A 149 -2.58 11.91 -17.00
CA ILE A 149 -2.30 11.72 -15.57
C ILE A 149 -0.80 11.71 -15.32
N ASP A 150 -0.31 12.80 -14.72
CA ASP A 150 1.01 12.82 -14.11
C ASP A 150 0.99 12.11 -12.75
N PHE A 151 1.02 10.77 -12.79
CA PHE A 151 0.97 9.92 -11.61
C PHE A 151 2.19 10.13 -10.69
N ALA A 152 3.38 10.25 -11.29
CA ALA A 152 4.62 10.43 -10.55
C ALA A 152 4.58 11.71 -9.72
N SER A 153 4.26 12.85 -10.34
CA SER A 153 4.19 14.12 -9.61
C SER A 153 3.11 14.10 -8.52
N ARG A 154 1.95 13.50 -8.78
CA ARG A 154 0.86 13.38 -7.79
C ARG A 154 1.28 12.54 -6.58
N PHE A 155 1.91 11.39 -6.80
CA PHE A 155 2.37 10.52 -5.71
C PHE A 155 3.52 11.19 -4.94
N THR A 156 4.49 11.77 -5.63
CA THR A 156 5.61 12.49 -5.01
C THR A 156 5.13 13.66 -4.16
N ALA A 157 4.14 14.43 -4.62
CA ALA A 157 3.56 15.52 -3.83
C ALA A 157 2.93 15.00 -2.52
N GLN A 158 2.17 13.90 -2.58
CA GLN A 158 1.57 13.29 -1.39
C GLN A 158 2.63 12.72 -0.43
N ALA A 159 3.67 12.07 -0.96
CA ALA A 159 4.79 11.60 -0.16
C ALA A 159 5.52 12.76 0.54
N ASN A 160 5.75 13.86 -0.17
CA ASN A 160 6.38 15.05 0.42
C ASN A 160 5.51 15.66 1.53
N THR A 161 4.20 15.79 1.31
CA THR A 161 3.27 16.28 2.34
C THR A 161 3.24 15.36 3.55
N PHE A 162 3.23 14.04 3.34
CA PHE A 162 3.28 13.06 4.42
C PHE A 162 4.54 13.24 5.26
N TRP A 163 5.73 13.28 4.64
CA TRP A 163 6.99 13.43 5.38
C TRP A 163 7.11 14.79 6.07
N ALA A 164 6.65 15.87 5.43
CA ALA A 164 6.60 17.19 6.05
C ALA A 164 5.72 17.22 7.32
N THR A 165 4.64 16.44 7.33
CA THR A 165 3.67 16.40 8.44
C THR A 165 4.04 15.39 9.53
N HIS A 166 4.62 14.25 9.16
CA HIS A 166 4.75 13.08 10.03
C HIS A 166 6.19 12.68 10.35
N SER A 167 7.22 13.35 9.82
CA SER A 167 8.64 12.99 10.06
C SER A 167 9.00 12.92 11.55
N ASP A 168 8.59 13.89 12.36
CA ASP A 168 8.83 13.87 13.81
C ASP A 168 8.10 12.73 14.51
N THR A 169 6.84 12.49 14.12
CA THR A 169 6.04 11.38 14.67
C THR A 169 6.70 10.04 14.35
N PHE A 170 7.14 9.85 13.10
CA PHE A 170 7.88 8.66 12.68
C PHE A 170 9.16 8.49 13.50
N ARG A 171 9.95 9.57 13.64
CA ARG A 171 11.21 9.57 14.41
C ARG A 171 10.98 9.19 15.88
N THR A 172 9.96 9.75 16.53
CA THR A 172 9.59 9.38 17.91
C THR A 172 9.23 7.90 18.02
N LEU A 173 8.37 7.38 17.12
CA LEU A 173 7.98 5.96 17.13
C LEU A 173 9.17 5.03 16.84
N ALA A 174 10.05 5.40 15.92
CA ALA A 174 11.27 4.66 15.63
C ALA A 174 12.21 4.61 16.86
N LYS A 175 12.37 5.73 17.57
CA LYS A 175 13.13 5.78 18.83
C LYS A 175 12.51 4.87 19.90
N VAL A 176 11.19 4.91 20.07
CA VAL A 176 10.48 4.04 21.02
C VAL A 176 10.70 2.57 20.68
N ASN A 177 10.52 2.18 19.41
CA ASN A 177 10.70 0.80 18.97
C ASN A 177 12.15 0.32 19.20
N PHE A 178 13.13 1.18 18.90
CA PHE A 178 14.54 0.89 19.16
C PHE A 178 14.84 0.71 20.65
N LEU A 179 14.36 1.62 21.51
CA LEU A 179 14.59 1.53 22.96
C LEU A 179 13.88 0.34 23.60
N ALA A 180 12.67 0.00 23.14
CA ALA A 180 11.98 -1.21 23.55
C ALA A 180 12.82 -2.45 23.21
N LYS A 181 13.40 -2.51 22.00
CA LYS A 181 14.25 -3.62 21.61
C LYS A 181 15.53 -3.72 22.44
N VAL A 182 16.16 -2.58 22.75
CA VAL A 182 17.32 -2.54 23.66
C VAL A 182 16.96 -3.11 25.04
N GLN A 183 15.79 -2.78 25.56
CA GLN A 183 15.34 -3.27 26.85
C GLN A 183 15.14 -4.79 26.84
N GLU A 184 14.46 -5.33 25.83
CA GLU A 184 14.29 -6.78 25.65
C GLU A 184 15.65 -7.51 25.65
N GLU A 185 16.63 -7.02 24.89
CA GLU A 185 17.95 -7.64 24.81
C GLU A 185 18.75 -7.52 26.13
N CYS A 186 18.56 -6.42 26.86
CA CYS A 186 19.16 -6.24 28.19
C CYS A 186 18.58 -7.23 29.21
N GLU A 187 17.28 -7.54 29.13
CA GLU A 187 16.59 -8.49 30.00
C GLU A 187 16.97 -9.94 29.65
N ALA A 188 17.15 -10.25 28.36
CA ALA A 188 17.52 -11.58 27.89
C ALA A 188 18.98 -11.95 28.19
N THR A 189 19.92 -10.99 28.12
CA THR A 189 21.34 -11.27 28.32
C THR A 189 21.71 -11.40 29.81
N ARG A 190 22.55 -12.41 30.11
CA ARG A 190 23.20 -12.57 31.43
C ARG A 190 24.58 -11.91 31.49
N ASP A 191 25.13 -11.47 30.36
CA ASP A 191 26.43 -10.82 30.29
C ASP A 191 26.33 -9.32 30.66
N PRO A 192 26.95 -8.89 31.78
CA PRO A 192 26.91 -7.49 32.20
C PRO A 192 27.66 -6.54 31.25
N ALA A 193 28.70 -7.00 30.55
CA ALA A 193 29.45 -6.19 29.60
C ALA A 193 28.61 -5.89 28.36
N LEU A 194 27.90 -6.90 27.85
CA LEU A 194 26.99 -6.74 26.72
C LEU A 194 25.80 -5.83 27.06
N ARG A 195 25.24 -5.95 28.27
CA ARG A 195 24.19 -5.04 28.77
C ARG A 195 24.67 -3.58 28.85
N ALA A 196 25.90 -3.35 29.31
CA ALA A 196 26.49 -2.02 29.35
C ALA A 196 26.69 -1.44 27.94
N LEU A 197 27.10 -2.27 26.98
CA LEU A 197 27.24 -1.88 25.58
C LEU A 197 25.89 -1.45 24.98
N TYR A 198 24.83 -2.24 25.14
CA TYR A 198 23.50 -1.91 24.63
C TYR A 198 22.99 -0.57 25.17
N ARG A 199 23.14 -0.32 26.48
CA ARG A 199 22.76 0.97 27.08
C ARG A 199 23.57 2.14 26.52
N ARG A 200 24.87 1.93 26.29
CA ARG A 200 25.75 2.96 25.72
C ARG A 200 25.38 3.31 24.28
N VAL A 201 25.05 2.30 23.46
CA VAL A 201 24.54 2.50 22.09
C VAL A 201 23.20 3.24 22.13
N ALA A 202 22.30 2.87 23.05
CA ALA A 202 21.02 3.54 23.21
C ALA A 202 21.18 5.03 23.55
N GLN A 203 22.06 5.37 24.50
CA GLN A 203 22.36 6.75 24.86
C GLN A 203 22.98 7.55 23.71
N ALA A 204 23.85 6.92 22.91
CA ALA A 204 24.50 7.58 21.78
C ALA A 204 23.50 7.92 20.65
N LEU A 205 22.49 7.07 20.43
CA LEU A 205 21.53 7.21 19.31
C LEU A 205 20.24 7.94 19.69
N ALA A 206 19.77 7.79 20.93
CA ALA A 206 18.53 8.42 21.41
C ALA A 206 18.77 9.67 22.29
N GLY A 207 20.04 9.98 22.61
CA GLY A 207 20.39 11.01 23.57
C GLY A 207 20.28 10.54 25.02
N PRO A 208 20.52 11.41 26.01
CA PRO A 208 20.29 11.08 27.41
C PRO A 208 18.78 10.93 27.68
N PHE A 209 18.37 9.82 28.29
CA PHE A 209 17.00 9.56 28.69
C PHE A 209 16.94 8.94 30.09
N ASP A 210 15.89 9.26 30.84
CA ASP A 210 15.60 8.56 32.09
C ASP A 210 15.12 7.15 31.81
N THR A 211 15.28 6.24 32.78
CA THR A 211 14.75 4.87 32.66
C THR A 211 13.52 4.75 33.56
N PRO A 212 12.28 4.69 33.03
CA PRO A 212 11.89 4.69 31.61
C PRO A 212 11.81 6.09 30.96
N PRO A 213 11.99 6.19 29.62
CA PRO A 213 12.01 7.47 28.91
C PRO A 213 10.62 8.13 28.87
N THR A 214 10.58 9.45 28.96
CA THR A 214 9.33 10.23 28.86
C THR A 214 9.01 10.63 27.41
N ALA A 215 7.73 10.90 27.11
CA ALA A 215 7.29 11.29 25.77
C ALA A 215 7.98 12.57 25.25
N ASP A 216 8.28 13.53 26.13
CA ASP A 216 8.96 14.77 25.78
C ASP A 216 10.44 14.56 25.44
N GLN A 217 11.14 13.66 26.16
CA GLN A 217 12.52 13.27 25.85
C GLN A 217 12.65 12.63 24.47
N LEU A 218 11.62 11.88 24.05
CA LEU A 218 11.57 11.23 22.73
C LEU A 218 11.27 12.20 21.58
N ARG A 219 10.81 13.43 21.89
CA ARG A 219 10.49 14.48 20.91
C ARG A 219 11.57 15.55 20.80
N ALA A 220 12.26 15.86 21.90
CA ALA A 220 13.21 16.97 22.00
C ALA A 220 14.61 16.71 21.40
N SER A 221 14.90 15.45 21.04
CA SER A 221 16.16 14.98 20.44
C SER A 221 15.98 14.60 18.98
#